data_AF-A0AA43UAH7-F1
#
_entry.id   AF-A0AA43UAH7-F1
#
_cell.length_a   1.000
_cell.length_b   1.000
_cell.length_c   1.000
_cell.angle_alpha   90.00
_cell.angle_beta   90.00
_cell.angle_gamma   90.00
#
_symmetry.space_group_name_H-M   'P 1'
#
loop_
_entity.id
_entity.type
_entity.pdbx_description
1 polymer ?
#
loop_
_entity_poly.entity_id
_entity_poly.type
_entity_poly.pdbx_seq_one_letter_code
_entity_poly.pdbx_strand_id
1 'polypeptide(L)' 'MTTEDTNLEYLEQNLPTYLETSLSQMKESWEKVDAGLECLRWGDDWCDLQSSINCAEVDGEITHEQAAYLRNEYLRITY' A
#
# COMPACT_ATOMS: atom_id res chain seq x y z
N MET A 1 16.64 23.93 5.19
CA MET A 1 16.74 22.75 4.32
C MET A 1 15.41 22.62 3.63
N THR A 2 15.37 22.87 2.32
CA THR A 2 14.22 22.61 1.48
C THR A 2 13.98 21.10 1.51
N THR A 3 12.82 20.67 2.00
CA THR A 3 12.34 19.31 1.75
C THR A 3 12.20 19.21 0.24
N GLU A 4 13.10 18.45 -0.41
CA GLU A 4 12.84 18.02 -1.78
C GLU A 4 11.56 17.20 -1.70
N ASP A 5 10.46 17.74 -2.23
CA ASP A 5 9.25 16.98 -2.56
C ASP A 5 9.69 15.88 -3.53
N THR A 6 10.11 14.76 -2.97
CA THR A 6 10.54 13.61 -3.74
C THR A 6 9.24 13.06 -4.32
N ASN A 7 9.04 13.23 -5.63
CA ASN A 7 7.90 12.63 -6.31
C ASN A 7 8.10 11.10 -6.25
N LEU A 8 7.40 10.46 -5.31
CA LEU A 8 7.39 9.01 -5.11
C LEU A 8 6.30 8.32 -5.93
N GLU A 9 5.56 9.04 -6.79
CA GLU A 9 4.46 8.48 -7.58
C GLU A 9 4.93 7.35 -8.51
N TYR A 10 6.23 7.33 -8.88
CA TYR A 10 6.83 6.24 -9.67
C TYR A 10 6.77 4.89 -8.95
N LEU A 11 6.71 4.87 -7.61
CA LEU A 11 6.66 3.65 -6.82
C LEU A 11 5.29 2.96 -6.89
N GLU A 12 4.24 3.67 -7.32
CA GLU A 12 2.90 3.13 -7.55
C GLU A 12 2.65 2.78 -9.02
N GLN A 13 3.66 2.85 -9.89
CA GLN A 13 3.52 2.54 -11.32
C GLN A 13 3.80 1.05 -11.61
N ASN A 14 3.12 0.51 -12.62
CA ASN A 14 3.28 -0.85 -13.13
C ASN A 14 3.06 -1.95 -12.07
N LEU A 15 2.19 -1.70 -11.09
CA LEU A 15 1.81 -2.72 -10.12
C LEU A 15 0.96 -3.80 -10.84
N PRO A 16 1.11 -5.09 -10.46
CA PRO A 16 0.23 -6.12 -10.98
C PRO A 16 -1.23 -5.88 -10.53
N THR A 17 -2.20 -6.23 -11.37
CA THR A 17 -3.62 -5.88 -11.16
C THR A 17 -4.18 -6.34 -9.82
N TYR A 18 -3.72 -7.48 -9.29
CA TYR A 18 -4.17 -7.95 -7.97
C TYR A 18 -3.65 -7.05 -6.83
N LEU A 19 -2.42 -6.54 -6.96
CA LEU A 19 -1.85 -5.61 -6.00
C LEU A 19 -2.56 -4.26 -6.07
N GLU A 20 -2.80 -3.73 -7.27
CA GLU A 20 -3.61 -2.50 -7.47
C GLU A 20 -4.99 -2.63 -6.82
N THR A 21 -5.64 -3.79 -6.97
CA THR A 21 -6.95 -4.07 -6.40
C THR A 21 -6.92 -4.01 -4.88
N SER A 22 -5.98 -4.72 -4.24
CA SER A 22 -5.84 -4.70 -2.77
C SER A 22 -5.42 -3.32 -2.23
N LEU A 23 -4.61 -2.58 -2.99
CA LEU A 23 -4.19 -1.22 -2.65
C LEU A 23 -5.38 -0.26 -2.65
N SER A 24 -6.24 -0.34 -3.67
CA SER A 24 -7.47 0.48 -3.73
C SER A 24 -8.40 0.20 -2.56
N GLN A 25 -8.58 -1.07 -2.19
CA GLN A 25 -9.42 -1.45 -1.04
C GLN A 25 -8.87 -0.89 0.26
N MET A 26 -7.55 -0.95 0.45
CA MET A 26 -6.92 -0.38 1.64
C MET A 26 -7.06 1.15 1.70
N LYS A 27 -6.92 1.85 0.56
CA LYS A 27 -7.16 3.30 0.46
C LYS A 27 -8.58 3.66 0.90
N GLU A 28 -9.59 2.97 0.38
CA GLU A 28 -11.00 3.17 0.78
C GLU A 28 -11.25 2.88 2.27
N SER A 29 -10.56 1.88 2.82
CA SER A 29 -10.66 1.54 4.24
C SER A 29 -10.01 2.59 5.13
N TRP A 30 -8.89 3.18 4.72
CA TRP A 30 -8.30 4.32 5.42
C TRP A 30 -9.16 5.57 5.32
N GLU A 31 -9.77 5.88 4.17
CA GLU A 31 -10.69 7.01 4.04
C GLU A 31 -11.82 6.96 5.08
N LYS A 32 -12.39 5.76 5.31
CA LYS A 32 -13.42 5.55 6.34
C LYS A 32 -12.85 5.73 7.75
N VAL A 33 -11.73 5.07 8.05
CA VAL A 33 -11.11 5.12 9.39
C VAL A 33 -10.66 6.54 9.75
N ASP A 34 -10.02 7.25 8.83
CA ASP A 34 -9.54 8.61 9.04
C ASP A 34 -10.71 9.62 9.14
N ALA A 35 -11.86 9.33 8.53
CA ALA A 35 -13.11 10.06 8.74
C ALA A 35 -13.83 9.70 10.05
N GLY A 36 -13.28 8.79 10.87
CA GLY A 36 -13.89 8.34 12.12
C GLY A 36 -15.10 7.40 11.92
N LEU A 37 -15.26 6.83 10.72
CA LEU A 37 -16.31 5.87 10.40
C LEU A 37 -15.88 4.45 10.73
N GLU A 38 -16.85 3.61 11.06
CA GLU A 38 -16.62 2.18 11.25
C GLU A 38 -16.24 1.52 9.91
N CYS A 39 -15.11 0.81 9.89
CA CYS A 39 -14.70 -0.02 8.77
C CYS A 39 -14.48 -1.48 9.23
N LEU A 40 -15.54 -2.29 9.13
CA LEU A 40 -15.54 -3.68 9.60
C LEU A 40 -14.50 -4.57 8.89
N ARG A 41 -14.16 -4.25 7.62
CA ARG A 41 -13.21 -5.02 6.81
C ARG A 41 -11.78 -4.52 6.88
N TRP A 42 -11.49 -3.48 7.65
CA TRP A 42 -10.15 -2.88 7.69
C TRP A 42 -9.04 -3.91 7.95
N GLY A 43 -9.28 -4.88 8.86
CA GLY A 43 -8.29 -5.93 9.15
C GLY A 43 -8.09 -6.91 7.99
N ASP A 44 -9.17 -7.25 7.27
CA ASP A 44 -9.12 -8.12 6.10
C ASP A 44 -8.37 -7.42 4.95
N ASP A 45 -8.73 -6.17 4.65
CA ASP A 45 -8.10 -5.37 3.59
C ASP A 45 -6.60 -5.14 3.88
N TRP A 46 -6.23 -4.97 5.15
CA TRP A 46 -4.83 -4.85 5.58
C TRP A 46 -4.06 -6.16 5.32
N CYS A 47 -4.64 -7.31 5.67
CA CYS A 47 -4.01 -8.62 5.46
C CYS A 47 -3.89 -8.95 3.96
N ASP A 48 -4.90 -8.60 3.17
CA ASP A 48 -4.92 -8.80 1.73
C ASP A 48 -3.84 -7.96 1.04
N LEU A 49 -3.73 -6.66 1.38
CA LEU A 49 -2.66 -5.81 0.83
C LEU A 49 -1.26 -6.32 1.25
N GLN A 50 -1.07 -6.66 2.53
CA GLN A 50 0.20 -7.22 3.02
C GLN A 50 0.60 -8.51 2.27
N SER A 51 -0.39 -9.36 1.96
CA SER A 51 -0.18 -10.59 1.19
C SER A 51 0.12 -10.31 -0.28
N SER A 52 -0.61 -9.39 -0.93
CA SER A 52 -0.35 -8.99 -2.31
C SER A 52 1.05 -8.38 -2.48
N ILE A 53 1.49 -7.51 -1.57
CA ILE A 53 2.85 -6.95 -1.61
C ILE A 53 3.89 -8.07 -1.46
N ASN A 54 3.65 -9.05 -0.57
CA ASN A 54 4.55 -10.19 -0.41
C ASN A 54 4.67 -11.02 -1.69
N CYS A 55 3.55 -11.35 -2.34
CA CYS A 55 3.56 -12.12 -3.59
C CYS A 55 4.30 -11.36 -4.69
N ALA A 56 3.97 -10.07 -4.90
CA ALA A 56 4.59 -9.25 -5.93
C ALA A 56 6.11 -9.08 -5.72
N GLU A 57 6.55 -8.95 -4.48
CA GLU A 57 7.97 -8.84 -4.13
C GLU A 57 8.72 -10.16 -4.33
N VAL A 58 8.12 -11.29 -3.91
CA VAL A 58 8.71 -12.64 -4.06
C VAL A 58 8.79 -13.06 -5.52
N ASP A 59 7.75 -12.77 -6.31
CA ASP A 59 7.67 -13.11 -7.73
C ASP A 59 8.47 -12.14 -8.62
N GLY A 60 9.00 -11.05 -8.05
CA GLY A 60 9.81 -10.05 -8.74
C GLY A 60 9.01 -9.12 -9.66
N GLU A 61 7.71 -8.98 -9.42
CA GLU A 61 6.80 -8.09 -10.16
C GLU A 61 6.94 -6.62 -9.72
N ILE A 62 7.42 -6.39 -8.50
CA ILE A 62 7.79 -5.06 -7.98
C ILE A 62 9.19 -5.08 -7.36
N THR A 63 9.81 -3.90 -7.23
CA THR A 63 11.10 -3.80 -6.53
C THR A 63 10.92 -3.85 -5.00
N HIS A 64 12.00 -4.16 -4.28
CA HIS A 64 12.03 -4.05 -2.82
C HIS A 64 11.72 -2.63 -2.34
N GLU A 65 12.11 -1.60 -3.10
CA GLU A 65 11.81 -0.20 -2.81
C GLU A 65 10.30 0.08 -2.91
N GLN A 66 9.65 -0.40 -3.98
CA GLN A 66 8.19 -0.32 -4.11
C GLN A 66 7.50 -1.04 -2.96
N ALA A 67 7.95 -2.26 -2.62
CA ALA A 67 7.38 -3.02 -1.52
C ALA A 67 7.51 -2.29 -0.18
N ALA A 68 8.70 -1.76 0.13
CA ALA A 68 8.95 -0.99 1.35
C ALA A 68 8.09 0.28 1.42
N TYR A 69 8.00 1.03 0.32
CA TYR A 69 7.14 2.21 0.22
C TYR A 69 5.66 1.87 0.45
N LEU A 70 5.13 0.84 -0.22
CA LEU A 70 3.73 0.46 -0.10
C LEU A 70 3.37 0.04 1.34
N ARG A 71 4.27 -0.67 2.03
CA ARG A 71 4.07 -1.03 3.45
C ARG A 71 4.10 0.20 4.36
N ASN A 72 5.00 1.13 4.09
CA ASN A 72 5.12 2.34 4.89
C ASN A 72 3.88 3.24 4.75
N GLU A 73 3.50 3.52 3.51
CA GLU A 73 2.42 4.45 3.20
C GLU A 73 1.05 3.86 3.54
N TYR A 74 0.78 2.62 3.10
CA TYR A 74 -0.57 2.07 3.12
C TYR A 74 -0.83 1.07 4.24
N LEU A 75 0.21 0.43 4.78
CA LEU A 75 0.06 -0.44 5.97
C LEU A 75 0.50 0.27 7.25
N ARG A 76 1.05 1.48 7.14
CA ARG A 76 1.57 2.29 8.26
C ARG A 76 2.63 1.54 9.09
N ILE A 77 3.40 0.65 8.45
CA ILE A 77 4.52 -0.06 9.07
C ILE A 77 5.80 0.77 8.89
N THR A 78 6.51 1.04 9.97
CA THR A 78 7.87 1.63 9.94
C THR A 78 8.86 0.57 10.40
N TYR A 79 10.00 0.48 9.71
CA TYR A 79 11.14 -0.38 10.06
C TYR A 79 12.29 0.46 10.62
#